data_AF-A0A538G259-F1
#
_entry.id   AF-A0A538G259-F1
#
_cell.length_a   1.000
_cell.length_b   1.000
_cell.length_c   1.000
_cell.angle_alpha   90.00
_cell.angle_beta   90.00
_cell.angle_gamma   90.00
#
_symmetry.space_group_name_H-M   'P 1'
#
loop_
_entity.id
_entity.type
_entity.pdbx_description
1 polymer ?
#
loop_
_entity_poly.entity_id
_entity_poly.type
_entity_poly.pdbx_seq_one_letter_code
_entity_poly.pdbx_strand_id
1 'polypeptide(L)' 'MNRTRVVIAGAAGRDFHNFNLVYRGREDYEVVAFTATQIPNIEGRVYPAALAGELYPNGIPIVAEDELEAVIAQNQA' A
#
# COMPACT_ATOMS: atom_id res chain seq x y z
N MET A 1 12.96 7.95 -13.52
CA MET A 1 13.76 7.41 -12.40
C MET A 1 13.10 6.12 -11.93
N ASN A 2 13.87 5.13 -11.48
CA ASN A 2 13.29 3.89 -10.96
C ASN A 2 12.78 4.17 -9.54
N ARG A 3 11.47 4.11 -9.32
CA ARG A 3 10.88 4.34 -8.00
C ARG A 3 11.17 3.17 -7.09
N THR A 4 11.36 3.42 -5.80
CA THR A 4 11.43 2.35 -4.80
C THR A 4 10.03 1.85 -4.53
N ARG A 5 9.73 0.61 -4.93
CA ARG A 5 8.46 -0.05 -4.65
C ARG A 5 8.44 -0.52 -3.20
N VAL A 6 7.33 -0.25 -2.52
CA VAL A 6 7.16 -0.52 -1.09
C VAL A 6 5.86 -1.26 -0.90
N VAL A 7 5.90 -2.36 -0.14
CA VAL A 7 4.71 -2.98 0.43
C VAL A 7 4.71 -2.67 1.93
N ILE A 8 3.57 -2.24 2.48
CA ILE A 8 3.44 -1.95 3.90
C ILE A 8 2.71 -3.11 4.57
N ALA A 9 3.40 -3.80 5.47
CA ALA A 9 2.82 -4.88 6.25
C ALA A 9 1.87 -4.32 7.33
N GLY A 10 0.56 -4.42 7.13
CA GLY A 10 -0.48 -3.84 7.99
C GLY A 10 -1.38 -2.82 7.29
N ALA A 11 -2.63 -2.73 7.73
CA ALA A 11 -3.68 -1.95 7.07
C ALA A 11 -4.68 -1.33 8.07
N ALA A 12 -4.22 -0.37 8.88
CA ALA A 12 -5.04 0.57 9.63
C ALA A 12 -4.12 1.58 10.34
N GLY A 13 -4.69 2.44 11.20
CA GLY A 13 -3.98 3.14 12.27
C GLY A 13 -2.59 3.66 11.88
N ARG A 14 -1.54 3.08 12.47
CA ARG A 14 -0.14 3.47 12.26
C ARG A 14 0.32 3.25 10.81
N ASP A 15 -0.12 2.21 10.15
CA ASP A 15 0.38 1.83 8.83
C ASP A 15 -0.09 2.84 7.77
N PHE A 16 -1.36 3.26 7.87
CA PHE A 16 -1.87 4.39 7.09
C PHE A 16 -1.20 5.71 7.47
N HIS A 17 -0.86 5.91 8.75
CA HIS A 17 -0.16 7.11 9.18
C HIS A 17 1.27 7.18 8.61
N ASN A 18 1.99 6.05 8.60
CA ASN A 18 3.31 5.94 7.98
C ASN A 18 3.24 6.23 6.48
N PHE A 19 2.24 5.68 5.77
CA PHE A 19 1.97 6.07 4.38
C PHE A 19 1.82 7.59 4.22
N ASN A 20 0.92 8.19 5.00
CA ASN A 20 0.58 9.60 4.88
C ASN A 20 1.75 10.56 5.19
N LEU A 21 2.63 10.20 6.12
CA LEU A 21 3.74 11.07 6.54
C LEU A 21 5.04 10.80 5.79
N VAL A 22 5.32 9.54 5.44
CA VAL A 22 6.63 9.15 4.90
C VAL A 22 6.63 9.01 3.38
N TYR A 23 5.50 8.60 2.78
CA TYR A 23 5.45 8.18 1.37
C TYR A 23 4.53 9.03 0.50
N ARG A 24 3.39 9.50 1.04
CA ARG A 24 2.38 10.22 0.26
C ARG A 24 2.96 11.46 -0.43
N GLY A 25 2.78 11.54 -1.74
CA GLY A 25 3.24 12.66 -2.57
C GLY A 25 4.74 12.66 -2.91
N ARG A 26 5.51 11.64 -2.51
CA ARG A 26 6.93 11.53 -2.86
C ARG A 26 7.12 10.64 -4.08
N GLU A 27 7.61 11.22 -5.16
CA GLU A 27 7.81 10.52 -6.44
C GLU A 27 8.92 9.46 -6.41
N ASP A 28 9.79 9.49 -5.39
CA ASP A 28 10.86 8.51 -5.18
C ASP A 28 10.32 7.12 -4.80
N TYR A 29 9.08 7.04 -4.32
CA TYR A 29 8.46 5.83 -3.79
C TYR A 29 7.14 5.50 -4.48
N GLU A 30 6.82 4.21 -4.49
CA GLU A 30 5.53 3.69 -4.94
C GLU A 30 5.07 2.63 -3.93
N VAL A 31 4.06 2.95 -3.12
CA VAL A 31 3.45 2.00 -2.20
C VAL A 31 2.46 1.15 -2.99
N VAL A 32 2.84 -0.09 -3.29
CA VAL A 32 2.11 -0.96 -4.22
C VAL A 32 0.94 -1.68 -3.57
N ALA A 33 1.01 -1.95 -2.26
CA ALA A 33 -0.08 -2.49 -1.47
C ALA A 33 0.12 -2.25 0.04
N PHE A 34 -0.98 -2.31 0.77
CA PHE A 34 -1.00 -2.68 2.18
C PHE A 34 -1.41 -4.15 2.31
N THR A 35 -1.03 -4.80 3.40
CA THR A 35 -1.50 -6.15 3.73
C THR A 35 -2.35 -6.14 4.99
N ALA A 36 -3.33 -7.05 5.08
CA ALA A 36 -4.24 -7.18 6.20
C ALA A 36 -4.07 -8.54 6.89
N THR A 37 -3.92 -8.51 8.23
CA THR A 37 -3.63 -9.72 9.04
C THR A 37 -4.54 -9.81 10.26
N GLN A 38 -4.79 -8.68 10.94
CA GLN A 38 -5.44 -8.66 12.25
C GLN A 38 -6.91 -8.23 12.21
N ILE A 39 -7.27 -7.40 11.22
CA ILE A 39 -8.61 -6.82 11.13
C ILE A 39 -9.40 -7.68 10.13
N PRO A 40 -10.52 -8.28 10.55
CA PRO A 40 -11.32 -9.11 9.66
C PRO A 40 -12.06 -8.28 8.61
N ASN A 41 -12.22 -8.81 7.40
CA ASN A 41 -13.01 -8.26 6.31
C ASN A 41 -12.53 -6.89 5.77
N ILE A 42 -11.21 -6.64 5.80
CA ILE A 42 -10.60 -5.46 5.19
C ILE A 42 -9.70 -5.79 4.00
N GLU A 43 -9.25 -7.03 3.90
CA GLU A 43 -8.68 -7.61 2.69
C GLU A 43 -9.66 -7.45 1.52
N GLY A 44 -9.13 -7.15 0.33
CA GLY A 44 -9.90 -6.81 -0.86
C GLY A 44 -10.44 -5.37 -0.89
N ARG A 45 -10.26 -4.58 0.17
CA ARG A 45 -10.57 -3.14 0.16
C ARG A 45 -9.43 -2.34 -0.47
N VAL A 46 -9.66 -1.04 -0.60
CA VAL A 46 -8.70 -0.08 -1.15
C VAL A 46 -8.54 1.07 -0.17
N TYR A 47 -7.29 1.45 0.12
CA TYR A 47 -6.99 2.74 0.75
C TYR A 47 -7.42 3.86 -0.21
N PRO A 48 -8.38 4.71 0.15
CA PRO A 48 -9.11 5.54 -0.82
C PRO A 48 -8.21 6.50 -1.61
N ALA A 49 -8.44 6.62 -2.92
CA ALA A 49 -7.74 7.57 -3.80
C ALA A 49 -7.78 9.01 -3.27
N ALA A 50 -8.95 9.43 -2.75
CA ALA A 50 -9.15 10.76 -2.18
C ALA A 50 -8.24 11.06 -0.97
N LEU A 51 -7.69 10.03 -0.32
CA LEU A 51 -6.74 10.16 0.80
C LEU A 51 -5.29 9.86 0.37
N ALA A 52 -5.12 9.12 -0.72
CA ALA A 52 -3.82 8.66 -1.22
C ALA A 52 -3.06 9.74 -2.02
N GLY A 53 -3.75 10.75 -2.53
CA GLY A 53 -3.17 11.85 -3.29
C GLY A 53 -2.97 11.54 -4.78
N GLU A 54 -2.46 12.52 -5.52
CA GLU A 54 -2.45 12.51 -7.01
C GLU A 54 -1.65 11.35 -7.62
N LEU A 55 -0.67 10.81 -6.89
CA LEU A 55 0.14 9.67 -7.35
C LEU A 55 -0.62 8.33 -7.31
N TYR A 56 -1.81 8.28 -6.68
CA TYR A 56 -2.60 7.06 -6.50
C TYR A 56 -4.07 7.29 -6.89
N PRO A 57 -4.37 7.56 -8.18
CA PRO A 57 -5.72 7.89 -8.64
C PRO A 57 -6.75 6.77 -8.42
N ASN A 58 -6.27 5.52 -8.29
CA ASN A 58 -7.11 4.35 -8.03
C ASN A 58 -7.05 3.90 -6.55
N GLY A 59 -6.38 4.65 -5.68
CA GLY A 59 -6.06 4.24 -4.33
C GLY A 59 -4.96 3.18 -4.27
N ILE A 60 -4.78 2.57 -3.10
CA ILE A 60 -3.78 1.53 -2.85
C ILE A 60 -4.49 0.26 -2.38
N PRO A 61 -4.27 -0.90 -3.01
CA PRO A 61 -4.96 -2.13 -2.61
C PRO A 61 -4.57 -2.57 -1.19
N ILE A 62 -5.53 -3.17 -0.50
CA ILE A 62 -5.33 -3.87 0.77
C ILE A 62 -5.56 -5.35 0.49
N VAL A 63 -4.50 -6.14 0.49
CA VAL A 63 -4.55 -7.59 0.19
C VAL A 63 -4.43 -8.41 1.48
N ALA A 64 -4.66 -9.72 1.42
CA ALA A 64 -4.39 -10.58 2.56
C ALA A 64 -2.88 -10.69 2.83
N GLU A 65 -2.48 -10.87 4.09
CA GLU A 65 -1.06 -10.99 4.46
C GLU A 65 -0.36 -12.19 3.80
N ASP A 66 -1.08 -13.28 3.57
CA ASP A 66 -0.55 -14.46 2.87
C ASP A 66 -0.26 -14.21 1.38
N GLU A 67 -0.77 -13.12 0.80
CA GLU A 67 -0.44 -12.67 -0.55
C GLU A 67 0.88 -11.88 -0.62
N LEU A 68 1.56 -11.63 0.50
CA LEU A 68 2.79 -10.80 0.55
C LEU A 68 3.84 -11.26 -0.47
N GLU A 69 4.13 -12.55 -0.54
CA GLU A 69 5.11 -13.10 -1.49
C GLU A 69 4.69 -12.89 -2.94
N ALA A 70 3.39 -13.03 -3.23
CA ALA A 70 2.85 -12.80 -4.56
C ALA A 70 2.95 -11.32 -4.95
N VAL A 71 2.63 -10.40 -4.02
CA VAL A 71 2.80 -8.95 -4.24
C VAL A 71 4.24 -8.61 -4.55
N ILE A 72 5.19 -9.17 -3.78
CA ILE A 72 6.62 -8.95 -4.02
C ILE A 72 7.01 -9.47 -5.41
N ALA A 73 6.65 -10.70 -5.76
CA ALA A 73 6.99 -11.31 -7.05
C ALA A 73 6.42 -10.52 -8.24
N GLN A 74 5.16 -10.06 -8.15
CA GLN A 74 4.51 -9.27 -9.21
C GLN A 74 5.14 -7.88 -9.40
N ASN A 75 5.76 -7.35 -8.34
CA ASN A 75 6.32 -5.99 -8.32
C ASN A 75 7.86 -5.98 -8.35
N GLN A 76 8.52 -7.13 -8.52
CA GLN A 76 9.93 -7.19 -8.88
C GLN A 76 10.09 -7.00 -10.39
N ALA A 77 11.10 -6.22 -10.79
CA ALA A 77 11.54 -6.03 -12.17
C ALA A 77 12.92 -6.65 -12.36
#